data_AF-A0A660VWR1-F1
#
_entry.id   AF-A0A660VWR1-F1
#
_cell.length_a   1.000
_cell.length_b   1.000
_cell.length_c   1.000
_cell.angle_alpha   90.00
_cell.angle_beta   90.00
_cell.angle_gamma   90.00
#
_symmetry.space_group_name_H-M   'P 1'
#
loop_
_entity.id
_entity.type
_entity.pdbx_description
1 polymer ?
#
loop_
_entity_poly.entity_id
_entity_poly.type
_entity_poly.pdbx_seq_one_letter_code
_entity_poly.pdbx_strand_id
1 'polypeptide(L)'
;MPQPWVDGCLLAGDSLGTLDVARLKGVHGALKSGMLSAETALSALIADDSSGAVLSGYETALKDSWLGQELYQRRNFHQALAHGITPSALFHLAWQMLTRGRGKADRYPIAAGHERMARKGQLPPRHSEPFKPDGVLTFDKLTNVFSSGTKHEEDQPCHLRVTVSPEHCATTCAEEYGNPCQHFCPAQVYEMVPDEDSAAAREKLQINFSNCVHCKTCDILDPYQVIEWVTPEGGGPAYMNL
;
A
#
# COMPACT_ATOMS: atom_id res chain seq x y z
N MET A 1 -12.31 4.36 -7.29
CA MET A 1 -12.45 2.91 -7.08
C MET A 1 -12.27 2.24 -8.43
N PRO A 2 -11.58 1.08 -8.50
CA PRO A 2 -11.58 0.23 -9.68
C PRO A 2 -12.97 -0.37 -9.95
N GLN A 3 -13.12 -1.10 -11.05
CA GLN A 3 -14.32 -1.88 -11.31
C GLN A 3 -14.46 -2.96 -10.21
N PRO A 4 -15.61 -3.06 -9.51
CA PRO A 4 -15.75 -3.92 -8.35
C PRO A 4 -16.11 -5.38 -8.68
N TRP A 5 -16.17 -5.74 -9.96
CA TRP A 5 -16.60 -7.06 -10.44
C TRP A 5 -15.87 -7.43 -11.73
N VAL A 6 -15.72 -8.72 -11.98
CA VAL A 6 -15.42 -9.35 -13.27
C VAL A 6 -16.20 -10.67 -13.35
N ASP A 7 -16.22 -11.35 -14.49
CA ASP A 7 -16.87 -12.66 -14.58
C ASP A 7 -16.32 -13.63 -13.52
N GLY A 8 -17.22 -14.17 -12.70
CA GLY A 8 -16.89 -15.08 -11.61
C GLY A 8 -16.23 -14.46 -10.36
N CYS A 9 -16.07 -13.14 -10.27
CA CYS A 9 -15.38 -12.52 -9.13
C CYS A 9 -15.92 -11.13 -8.75
N LEU A 10 -15.95 -10.85 -7.44
CA LEU A 10 -16.30 -9.55 -6.85
C LEU A 10 -15.15 -9.09 -5.96
N LEU A 11 -14.86 -7.78 -5.98
CA LEU A 11 -13.85 -7.14 -5.13
C LEU A 11 -14.55 -6.37 -4.00
N ALA A 12 -14.17 -6.62 -2.75
CA ALA A 12 -14.72 -5.93 -1.58
C ALA A 12 -13.60 -5.45 -0.63
N GLY A 13 -13.97 -4.68 0.39
CA GLY A 13 -13.02 -4.20 1.39
C GLY A 13 -12.00 -3.19 0.87
N ASP A 14 -10.86 -3.12 1.55
CA ASP A 14 -9.79 -2.18 1.17
C ASP A 14 -9.11 -2.56 -0.15
N SER A 15 -9.27 -3.81 -0.62
CA SER A 15 -8.90 -4.20 -1.99
C SER A 15 -9.69 -3.44 -3.05
N LEU A 16 -10.96 -3.09 -2.76
CA LEU A 16 -11.78 -2.20 -3.58
C LEU A 16 -11.49 -0.70 -3.31
N GLY A 17 -10.80 -0.38 -2.22
CA GLY A 17 -10.49 0.99 -1.81
C GLY A 17 -11.65 1.69 -1.10
N THR A 18 -12.27 1.03 -0.12
CA THR A 18 -13.42 1.55 0.66
C THR A 18 -13.04 2.44 1.86
N LEU A 19 -11.79 2.87 1.96
CA LEU A 19 -11.28 3.70 3.06
C LEU A 19 -11.76 5.17 2.93
N ASP A 20 -12.42 5.68 3.97
CA ASP A 20 -12.58 7.13 4.16
C ASP A 20 -11.28 7.70 4.74
N VAL A 21 -10.43 8.20 3.85
CA VAL A 21 -9.13 8.81 4.19
C VAL A 21 -9.30 10.04 5.08
N ALA A 22 -10.38 10.80 4.96
CA ALA A 22 -10.59 12.01 5.75
C ALA A 22 -10.87 11.70 7.22
N ARG A 23 -11.45 10.53 7.49
CA ARG A 23 -11.77 10.05 8.85
C ARG A 23 -10.80 9.00 9.36
N LEU A 24 -9.92 8.47 8.51
CA LEU A 24 -9.09 7.29 8.77
C LEU A 24 -9.93 6.09 9.22
N LYS A 25 -11.05 5.83 8.52
CA LYS A 25 -11.96 4.71 8.83
C LYS A 25 -12.28 3.91 7.57
N GLY A 26 -11.97 2.61 7.60
CA GLY A 26 -12.25 1.68 6.49
C GLY A 26 -13.11 0.48 6.89
N VAL A 27 -13.10 0.07 8.16
CA VAL A 27 -13.76 -1.16 8.63
C VAL A 27 -15.25 -1.20 8.30
N HIS A 28 -15.99 -0.12 8.53
CA HIS A 28 -17.42 -0.06 8.23
C HIS A 28 -17.70 -0.09 6.72
N GLY A 29 -16.82 0.51 5.91
CA GLY A 29 -16.89 0.42 4.44
C GLY A 29 -16.56 -0.98 3.94
N ALA A 30 -15.60 -1.65 4.55
CA ALA A 30 -15.26 -3.04 4.23
C ALA A 30 -16.41 -3.99 4.56
N LEU A 31 -17.04 -3.84 5.73
CA LEU A 31 -18.22 -4.60 6.10
C LEU A 31 -19.38 -4.37 5.12
N LYS A 32 -19.69 -3.11 4.79
CA LYS A 32 -20.81 -2.81 3.89
C LYS A 32 -20.57 -3.31 2.47
N SER A 33 -19.37 -3.13 1.92
CA SER A 33 -19.02 -3.65 0.60
C SER A 33 -19.06 -5.18 0.57
N GLY A 34 -18.64 -5.85 1.66
CA GLY A 34 -18.78 -7.30 1.83
C GLY A 34 -20.24 -7.76 1.81
N MET A 35 -21.12 -7.12 2.59
CA MET A 35 -22.55 -7.44 2.60
C MET A 35 -23.19 -7.31 1.22
N LEU A 36 -22.95 -6.19 0.53
CA LEU A 36 -23.46 -5.95 -0.82
C LEU A 36 -22.92 -6.98 -1.83
N SER A 37 -21.64 -7.37 -1.70
CA SER A 37 -21.06 -8.40 -2.57
C SER A 37 -21.68 -9.77 -2.34
N ALA A 38 -22.01 -10.11 -1.09
CA ALA A 38 -22.69 -11.36 -0.75
C ALA A 38 -24.12 -11.41 -1.29
N GLU A 39 -24.86 -10.29 -1.21
CA GLU A 39 -26.21 -10.16 -1.81
C GLU A 39 -26.17 -10.34 -3.33
N THR A 40 -25.18 -9.74 -4.02
CA THR A 40 -24.99 -9.94 -5.46
C THR A 40 -24.58 -11.37 -5.79
N ALA A 41 -23.66 -11.96 -5.04
CA ALA A 41 -23.23 -13.35 -5.23
C ALA A 41 -24.40 -14.33 -5.06
N LEU A 42 -25.26 -14.12 -4.06
CA LEU A 42 -26.47 -14.92 -3.88
C LEU A 42 -27.42 -14.80 -5.08
N SER A 43 -27.59 -13.58 -5.62
CA SER A 43 -28.41 -13.35 -6.81
C SER A 43 -27.87 -14.08 -8.03
N ALA A 44 -26.55 -14.08 -8.22
CA ALA A 44 -25.86 -14.84 -9.27
C ALA A 44 -26.05 -16.36 -9.11
N LEU A 45 -25.97 -16.88 -7.89
CA LEU A 45 -26.22 -18.30 -7.61
C LEU A 45 -27.67 -18.72 -7.90
N ILE A 46 -28.65 -17.87 -7.55
CA ILE A 46 -30.07 -18.14 -7.84
C ILE A 46 -30.35 -18.12 -9.34
N ALA A 47 -29.70 -17.22 -10.07
CA ALA A 47 -29.82 -17.11 -11.52
C ALA A 47 -29.01 -18.16 -12.29
N ASP A 48 -28.13 -18.91 -11.61
CA ASP A 48 -27.11 -19.77 -12.23
C ASP A 48 -26.25 -19.02 -13.27
N ASP A 49 -25.92 -17.76 -12.97
CA ASP A 49 -25.19 -16.86 -13.86
C ASP A 49 -24.21 -15.99 -13.07
N SER A 50 -22.93 -16.30 -13.18
CA SER A 50 -21.81 -15.56 -12.57
C SER A 50 -21.12 -14.61 -13.54
N SER A 51 -21.74 -14.30 -14.67
CA SER A 51 -21.22 -13.31 -15.62
C SER A 51 -21.45 -11.87 -15.14
N GLY A 52 -20.77 -10.94 -15.80
CA GLY A 52 -20.96 -9.50 -15.64
C GLY A 52 -22.40 -9.03 -15.83
N ALA A 53 -23.25 -9.78 -16.53
CA ALA A 53 -24.67 -9.43 -16.68
C ALA A 53 -25.38 -9.36 -15.32
N VAL A 54 -25.06 -10.27 -14.40
CA VAL A 54 -25.59 -10.26 -13.02
C VAL A 54 -24.66 -9.52 -12.07
N LEU A 55 -23.35 -9.79 -12.13
CA LEU A 55 -22.39 -9.27 -11.15
C LEU A 55 -22.21 -7.74 -11.24
N SER A 56 -22.50 -7.12 -12.39
CA SER A 56 -22.51 -5.65 -12.53
C SER A 56 -23.51 -4.95 -11.60
N GLY A 57 -24.55 -5.66 -11.13
CA GLY A 57 -25.48 -5.16 -10.12
C GLY A 57 -24.80 -4.72 -8.81
N TYR A 58 -23.66 -5.32 -8.47
CA TYR A 58 -22.87 -4.94 -7.30
C TYR A 58 -22.38 -3.49 -7.38
N GLU A 59 -21.95 -3.04 -8.55
CA GLU A 59 -21.46 -1.67 -8.74
C GLU A 59 -22.58 -0.65 -8.54
N THR A 60 -23.77 -0.93 -9.07
CA THR A 60 -24.97 -0.10 -8.85
C THR A 60 -25.33 -0.06 -7.37
N ALA A 61 -25.39 -1.23 -6.72
CA ALA A 61 -25.72 -1.33 -5.30
C ALA A 61 -24.72 -0.57 -4.41
N LEU A 62 -23.42 -0.61 -4.74
CA LEU A 62 -22.39 0.19 -4.07
C LEU A 62 -22.64 1.69 -4.22
N LYS A 63 -22.87 2.17 -5.45
CA LYS A 63 -23.10 3.60 -5.75
C LYS A 63 -24.35 4.14 -5.04
N ASP A 64 -25.41 3.35 -5.00
CA ASP A 64 -26.69 3.74 -4.41
C ASP A 64 -26.70 3.63 -2.87
N SER A 65 -25.77 2.86 -2.30
CA SER A 65 -25.66 2.71 -0.85
C SER A 65 -25.12 3.96 -0.14
N TRP A 66 -25.28 3.99 1.19
CA TRP A 66 -24.66 5.01 2.03
C TRP A 66 -23.13 5.06 1.88
N LEU A 67 -22.48 3.92 1.58
CA LEU A 67 -21.04 3.83 1.38
C LEU A 67 -20.62 4.60 0.12
N GLY A 68 -21.33 4.39 -0.99
CA GLY A 68 -21.09 5.12 -2.24
C GLY A 68 -21.22 6.64 -2.03
N GLN A 69 -22.24 7.07 -1.30
CA GLN A 69 -22.46 8.48 -0.96
C GLN A 69 -21.35 9.05 -0.05
N GLU A 70 -20.90 8.27 0.94
CA GLU A 70 -19.80 8.69 1.83
C GLU A 70 -18.49 8.84 1.07
N LEU A 71 -18.11 7.84 0.27
CA LEU A 71 -16.88 7.87 -0.52
C LEU A 71 -16.91 9.00 -1.56
N TYR A 72 -18.07 9.23 -2.20
CA TYR A 72 -18.25 10.33 -3.13
C TYR A 72 -17.99 11.70 -2.47
N GLN A 73 -18.51 11.90 -1.26
CA GLN A 73 -18.28 13.14 -0.51
C GLN A 73 -16.80 13.38 -0.18
N ARG A 74 -16.00 12.33 -0.07
CA ARG A 74 -14.59 12.38 0.36
C ARG A 74 -13.57 12.17 -0.76
N ARG A 75 -14.01 11.85 -1.98
CA ARG A 75 -13.18 11.42 -3.11
C ARG A 75 -11.97 12.29 -3.48
N ASN A 76 -12.02 13.61 -3.18
CA ASN A 76 -10.96 14.56 -3.52
C ASN A 76 -10.11 15.02 -2.32
N PHE A 77 -10.32 14.44 -1.13
CA PHE A 77 -9.68 14.90 0.11
C PHE A 77 -8.15 14.75 0.06
N HIS A 78 -7.66 13.57 -0.34
CA HIS A 78 -6.22 13.31 -0.41
C HIS A 78 -5.54 14.17 -1.48
N GLN A 79 -6.18 14.35 -2.63
CA GLN A 79 -5.67 15.16 -3.73
C GLN A 79 -5.54 16.63 -3.34
N ALA A 80 -6.50 17.16 -2.58
CA ALA A 80 -6.41 18.53 -2.07
C ALA A 80 -5.17 18.73 -1.18
N LEU A 81 -4.78 17.72 -0.41
CA LEU A 81 -3.66 17.77 0.53
C LEU A 81 -2.34 17.22 -0.03
N ALA A 82 -2.29 16.78 -1.29
CA ALA A 82 -1.13 16.11 -1.86
C ALA A 82 0.16 16.95 -1.85
N HIS A 83 0.03 18.27 -1.80
CA HIS A 83 1.14 19.24 -1.74
C HIS A 83 1.22 19.97 -0.38
N GLY A 84 0.62 19.38 0.66
CA GLY A 84 0.56 19.96 2.00
C GLY A 84 -0.65 20.85 2.26
N ILE A 85 -0.69 21.45 3.45
CA ILE A 85 -1.80 22.30 3.92
C ILE A 85 -1.58 23.74 3.42
N THR A 86 -1.96 23.99 2.17
CA THR A 86 -1.88 25.31 1.53
C THR A 86 -3.25 26.03 1.54
N PRO A 87 -3.30 27.36 1.35
CA PRO A 87 -4.58 28.07 1.22
C PRO A 87 -5.47 27.52 0.09
N SER A 88 -4.86 27.07 -1.02
CA SER A 88 -5.60 26.41 -2.10
C SER A 88 -6.16 25.07 -1.64
N ALA A 89 -5.38 24.22 -0.95
CA ALA A 89 -5.85 22.97 -0.38
C ALA A 89 -7.06 23.18 0.54
N LEU A 90 -6.98 24.15 1.45
CA LEU A 90 -8.07 24.51 2.36
C LEU A 90 -9.32 24.99 1.61
N PHE A 91 -9.14 25.82 0.57
CA PHE A 91 -10.24 26.24 -0.29
C PHE A 91 -10.89 25.05 -0.99
N HIS A 92 -10.10 24.13 -1.54
CA HIS A 92 -10.59 22.92 -2.21
C HIS A 92 -11.42 22.05 -1.26
N LEU A 93 -10.92 21.83 -0.04
CA LEU A 93 -11.64 21.08 0.99
C LEU A 93 -12.94 21.76 1.41
N ALA A 94 -12.92 23.08 1.64
CA ALA A 94 -14.12 23.84 1.99
C ALA A 94 -15.18 23.76 0.88
N TRP A 95 -14.76 23.92 -0.38
CA TRP A 95 -15.65 23.80 -1.53
C TRP A 95 -16.20 22.38 -1.70
N GLN A 96 -15.39 21.35 -1.48
CA GLN A 96 -15.82 19.96 -1.50
C GLN A 96 -16.87 19.67 -0.42
N MET A 97 -16.67 20.18 0.79
CA MET A 97 -17.64 20.04 1.89
C MET A 97 -18.97 20.72 1.55
N LEU A 98 -18.93 21.96 1.04
CA LEU A 98 -20.12 22.70 0.65
C LEU A 98 -20.91 21.98 -0.46
N THR A 99 -20.20 21.41 -1.44
CA THR A 99 -20.80 20.75 -2.61
C THR A 99 -21.01 19.24 -2.44
N ARG A 100 -20.78 18.71 -1.23
CA ARG A 100 -20.92 17.28 -0.89
C ARG A 100 -20.18 16.35 -1.87
N GLY A 101 -18.93 16.69 -2.21
CA GLY A 101 -18.07 15.84 -3.04
C GLY A 101 -17.95 16.23 -4.50
N ARG A 102 -18.86 17.07 -5.05
CA ARG A 102 -18.75 17.53 -6.45
C ARG A 102 -17.45 18.27 -6.72
N GLY A 103 -17.02 19.13 -5.80
CA GLY A 103 -15.81 19.94 -5.98
C GLY A 103 -15.95 20.96 -7.11
N LYS A 104 -14.83 21.45 -7.66
CA LYS A 104 -14.83 22.28 -8.88
C LYS A 104 -14.80 21.43 -10.17
N ALA A 105 -14.33 20.20 -10.06
CA ALA A 105 -14.18 19.24 -11.14
C ALA A 105 -14.50 17.83 -10.62
N ASP A 106 -14.99 16.97 -11.50
CA ASP A 106 -15.54 15.68 -11.11
C ASP A 106 -14.48 14.67 -10.61
N ARG A 107 -13.25 14.71 -11.12
CA ARG A 107 -12.18 13.83 -10.63
C ARG A 107 -10.82 14.50 -10.72
N TYR A 108 -10.12 14.56 -9.60
CA TYR A 108 -8.74 15.03 -9.56
C TYR A 108 -7.79 13.85 -9.82
N PRO A 109 -6.74 14.04 -10.64
CA PRO A 109 -5.78 12.98 -10.92
C PRO A 109 -5.01 12.60 -9.65
N ILE A 110 -4.60 11.35 -9.58
CA ILE A 110 -3.72 10.82 -8.54
C ILE A 110 -2.56 10.12 -9.25
N ALA A 111 -1.34 10.48 -8.88
CA ALA A 111 -0.11 9.78 -9.29
C ALA A 111 0.13 8.60 -8.35
N ALA A 112 0.77 7.54 -8.85
CA ALA A 112 1.11 6.38 -8.03
C ALA A 112 2.11 6.77 -6.93
N GLY A 113 2.15 5.98 -5.84
CA GLY A 113 3.02 6.27 -4.70
C GLY A 113 4.51 6.29 -5.07
N HIS A 114 4.96 5.27 -5.82
CA HIS A 114 6.35 5.15 -6.26
C HIS A 114 6.82 6.31 -7.17
N GLU A 115 5.93 6.86 -8.00
CA GLU A 115 6.24 8.00 -8.90
C GLU A 115 6.59 9.28 -8.14
N ARG A 116 6.22 9.37 -6.85
CA ARG A 116 6.54 10.52 -6.00
C ARG A 116 7.94 10.44 -5.39
N MET A 117 8.67 9.35 -5.61
CA MET A 117 10.01 9.21 -5.08
C MET A 117 10.99 10.11 -5.82
N ALA A 118 11.64 11.01 -5.10
CA ALA A 118 12.66 11.88 -5.66
C ALA A 118 13.99 11.12 -5.78
N ARG A 119 14.74 11.42 -6.85
CA ARG A 119 16.10 10.89 -7.02
C ARG A 119 17.06 11.53 -6.02
N LYS A 120 18.12 10.81 -5.70
CA LYS A 120 19.23 11.31 -4.88
C LYS A 120 19.78 12.61 -5.49
N GLY A 121 19.99 13.62 -4.64
CA GLY A 121 20.44 14.95 -5.05
C GLY A 121 19.35 15.93 -5.47
N GLN A 122 18.10 15.49 -5.65
CA GLN A 122 16.95 16.39 -5.88
C GLN A 122 16.32 16.92 -4.60
N LEU A 123 16.63 16.29 -3.46
CA LEU A 123 16.17 16.70 -2.14
C LEU A 123 17.27 17.46 -1.40
N PRO A 124 16.92 18.41 -0.52
CA PRO A 124 17.90 19.04 0.35
C PRO A 124 18.63 17.97 1.19
N PRO A 125 19.93 18.18 1.49
CA PRO A 125 20.69 17.23 2.29
C PRO A 125 19.98 16.96 3.60
N ARG A 126 19.90 15.67 3.97
CA ARG A 126 19.27 15.28 5.23
C ARG A 126 20.10 15.86 6.37
N HIS A 127 19.52 16.81 7.10
CA HIS A 127 20.23 17.60 8.12
C HIS A 127 20.42 16.89 9.47
N SER A 128 20.10 15.59 9.60
CA SER A 128 20.16 14.90 10.88
C SER A 128 21.18 13.77 10.86
N GLU A 129 21.98 13.65 11.92
CA GLU A 129 22.63 12.39 12.25
C GLU A 129 21.60 11.25 12.26
N PRO A 130 21.99 10.00 11.97
CA PRO A 130 21.11 8.85 12.09
C PRO A 130 20.46 8.82 13.47
N PHE A 131 19.13 8.73 13.49
CA PHE A 131 18.38 8.62 14.74
C PHE A 131 18.83 7.37 15.50
N LYS A 132 19.27 7.54 16.75
CA LYS A 132 19.62 6.45 17.65
C LYS A 132 18.47 6.21 18.61
N PRO A 133 17.81 5.05 18.58
CA PRO A 133 16.74 4.73 19.52
C PRO A 133 17.27 4.65 20.95
N ASP A 134 16.47 5.08 21.91
CA ASP A 134 16.80 5.07 23.34
C ASP A 134 16.42 3.77 24.07
N GLY A 135 15.67 2.88 23.42
CA GLY A 135 15.19 1.62 23.98
C GLY A 135 14.11 1.78 25.06
N VAL A 136 13.57 2.98 25.25
CA VAL A 136 12.55 3.29 26.28
C VAL A 136 11.29 3.87 25.64
N LEU A 137 11.43 4.95 24.87
CA LEU A 137 10.34 5.57 24.12
C LEU A 137 10.44 5.25 22.63
N THR A 138 11.63 4.93 22.16
CA THR A 138 11.97 4.71 20.77
C THR A 138 12.80 3.43 20.63
N PHE A 139 12.50 2.64 19.61
CA PHE A 139 13.07 1.31 19.45
C PHE A 139 13.60 1.13 18.02
N ASP A 140 14.60 0.28 17.86
CA ASP A 140 15.10 -0.12 16.55
C ASP A 140 14.09 -1.00 15.81
N LYS A 141 14.32 -1.22 14.50
CA LYS A 141 13.41 -2.01 13.66
C LYS A 141 13.33 -3.48 14.13
N LEU A 142 14.43 -4.09 14.57
CA LEU A 142 14.44 -5.51 14.97
C LEU A 142 13.64 -5.73 16.26
N THR A 143 13.74 -4.82 17.23
CA THR A 143 12.90 -4.86 18.44
C THR A 143 11.40 -4.80 18.08
N ASN A 144 11.03 -3.99 17.10
CA ASN A 144 9.64 -3.92 16.61
C ASN A 144 9.22 -5.17 15.82
N VAL A 145 10.11 -5.75 15.01
CA VAL A 145 9.89 -7.03 14.32
C VAL A 145 9.62 -8.13 15.34
N PHE A 146 10.44 -8.24 16.38
CA PHE A 146 10.23 -9.19 17.47
C PHE A 146 8.84 -8.98 18.12
N SER A 147 8.47 -7.73 18.40
CA SER A 147 7.19 -7.38 19.02
C SER A 147 5.98 -7.68 18.12
N SER A 148 6.15 -7.70 16.79
CA SER A 148 5.09 -8.10 15.86
C SER A 148 4.78 -9.60 15.90
N GLY A 149 5.67 -10.39 16.51
CA GLY A 149 5.57 -11.85 16.55
C GLY A 149 5.67 -12.51 15.18
N THR A 150 6.10 -11.77 14.14
CA THR A 150 6.19 -12.31 12.77
C THR A 150 7.19 -13.44 12.68
N LYS A 151 6.80 -14.53 12.02
CA LYS A 151 7.62 -15.72 11.80
C LYS A 151 7.28 -16.38 10.49
N HIS A 152 8.29 -16.94 9.84
CA HIS A 152 8.19 -17.70 8.60
C HIS A 152 9.14 -18.90 8.69
N GLU A 153 8.84 -19.98 7.98
CA GLU A 153 9.81 -21.05 7.73
C GLU A 153 10.98 -20.48 6.90
N GLU A 154 12.23 -20.74 7.30
CA GLU A 154 13.40 -20.17 6.62
C GLU A 154 13.78 -20.98 5.37
N ASP A 155 13.45 -22.27 5.34
CA ASP A 155 13.64 -23.16 4.18
C ASP A 155 12.48 -23.10 3.16
N GLN A 156 11.78 -21.96 3.09
CA GLN A 156 10.76 -21.71 2.07
C GLN A 156 11.25 -20.71 1.01
N PRO A 157 10.69 -20.72 -0.21
CA PRO A 157 11.01 -19.71 -1.21
C PRO A 157 10.70 -18.29 -0.71
N CYS A 158 11.61 -17.35 -0.97
CA CYS A 158 11.38 -15.94 -0.66
C CYS A 158 10.13 -15.41 -1.38
N HIS A 159 9.15 -14.97 -0.59
CA HIS A 159 7.87 -14.43 -1.07
C HIS A 159 7.96 -12.94 -1.52
N LEU A 160 9.16 -12.38 -1.50
CA LEU A 160 9.49 -11.04 -2.00
C LEU A 160 10.39 -11.22 -3.21
N ARG A 161 9.77 -11.24 -4.39
CA ARG A 161 10.45 -11.60 -5.64
C ARG A 161 10.99 -10.33 -6.28
N VAL A 162 12.29 -10.28 -6.52
CA VAL A 162 12.89 -9.24 -7.35
C VAL A 162 12.87 -9.73 -8.80
N THR A 163 12.08 -9.07 -9.64
CA THR A 163 11.79 -9.51 -11.02
C THR A 163 12.91 -9.18 -12.01
N VAL A 164 13.90 -8.41 -11.58
CA VAL A 164 15.11 -8.05 -12.32
C VAL A 164 16.36 -8.66 -11.66
N SER A 165 17.51 -8.55 -12.31
CA SER A 165 18.79 -8.95 -11.71
C SER A 165 18.98 -8.23 -10.36
N PRO A 166 19.31 -8.94 -9.25
CA PRO A 166 19.63 -8.31 -7.97
C PRO A 166 20.77 -7.28 -8.05
N GLU A 167 21.63 -7.35 -9.08
CA GLU A 167 22.65 -6.34 -9.36
C GLU A 167 22.06 -4.95 -9.60
N HIS A 168 20.82 -4.85 -10.12
CA HIS A 168 20.12 -3.58 -10.30
C HIS A 168 19.96 -2.84 -8.97
N CYS A 169 19.71 -3.58 -7.88
CA CYS A 169 19.62 -3.01 -6.54
C CYS A 169 20.98 -2.50 -6.06
N ALA A 170 22.06 -3.25 -6.32
CA ALA A 170 23.42 -2.86 -5.95
C ALA A 170 24.03 -1.72 -6.78
N THR A 171 23.44 -1.41 -7.94
CA THR A 171 23.99 -0.43 -8.91
C THR A 171 23.00 0.72 -9.13
N THR A 172 22.13 0.60 -10.13
CA THR A 172 21.22 1.67 -10.58
C THR A 172 20.36 2.21 -9.42
N CYS A 173 19.75 1.34 -8.62
CA CYS A 173 18.91 1.77 -7.50
C CYS A 173 19.72 2.46 -6.40
N ALA A 174 20.93 1.98 -6.12
CA ALA A 174 21.85 2.59 -5.15
C ALA A 174 22.31 3.98 -5.59
N GLU A 175 22.58 4.15 -6.88
CA GLU A 175 23.03 5.42 -7.47
C GLU A 175 21.89 6.44 -7.58
N GLU A 176 20.76 6.06 -8.19
CA GLU A 176 19.66 6.98 -8.48
C GLU A 176 18.80 7.29 -7.26
N TYR A 177 18.57 6.32 -6.37
CA TYR A 177 17.64 6.46 -5.24
C TYR A 177 18.23 6.10 -3.87
N GLY A 178 19.42 5.50 -3.81
CA GLY A 178 20.07 5.12 -2.55
C GLY A 178 19.39 3.97 -1.82
N ASN A 179 18.87 2.97 -2.54
CA ASN A 179 18.19 1.79 -1.97
C ASN A 179 17.08 2.14 -0.97
N PRO A 180 16.03 2.85 -1.41
CA PRO A 180 14.95 3.34 -0.54
C PRO A 180 14.21 2.22 0.20
N CYS A 181 14.29 0.98 -0.28
CA CYS A 181 13.73 -0.20 0.37
C CYS A 181 14.25 -0.46 1.78
N GLN A 182 15.50 -0.07 2.08
CA GLN A 182 16.06 -0.15 3.44
C GLN A 182 15.34 0.80 4.41
N HIS A 183 14.69 1.84 3.89
CA HIS A 183 14.07 2.90 4.68
C HIS A 183 12.56 2.75 4.77
N PHE A 184 11.85 2.60 3.65
CA PHE A 184 10.39 2.46 3.68
C PHE A 184 9.93 1.12 4.24
N CYS A 185 10.79 0.09 4.22
CA CYS A 185 10.43 -1.20 4.80
C CYS A 185 10.35 -1.05 6.33
N PRO A 186 9.19 -1.33 6.94
CA PRO A 186 9.04 -1.18 8.38
C PRO A 186 9.75 -2.28 9.19
N ALA A 187 10.21 -3.35 8.53
CA ALA A 187 10.60 -4.59 9.17
C ALA A 187 12.04 -5.06 8.85
N GLN A 188 12.92 -4.18 8.38
CA GLN A 188 14.33 -4.51 8.08
C GLN A 188 14.49 -5.79 7.23
N VAL A 189 13.66 -5.90 6.21
CA VAL A 189 13.68 -7.03 5.27
C VAL A 189 14.78 -6.86 4.23
N TYR A 190 15.02 -5.64 3.77
CA TYR A 190 16.01 -5.35 2.74
C TYR A 190 17.24 -4.72 3.36
N GLU A 191 18.40 -5.29 3.06
CA GLU A 191 19.70 -4.81 3.55
C GLU A 191 20.74 -4.91 2.43
N MET A 192 21.57 -3.88 2.29
CA MET A 192 22.74 -3.95 1.42
C MET A 192 23.93 -4.42 2.26
N VAL A 193 24.45 -5.61 1.95
CA VAL A 193 25.57 -6.24 2.67
C VAL A 193 26.81 -6.29 1.78
N PRO A 194 28.04 -6.26 2.33
CA PRO A 194 29.25 -6.46 1.54
C PRO A 194 29.20 -7.76 0.73
N ASP A 195 29.58 -7.70 -0.54
CA ASP A 195 29.69 -8.88 -1.39
C ASP A 195 31.09 -9.47 -1.30
N GLU A 196 31.27 -10.43 -0.38
CA GLU A 196 32.57 -11.07 -0.11
C GLU A 196 33.14 -11.83 -1.33
N ASP A 197 32.28 -12.23 -2.27
CA ASP A 197 32.67 -12.93 -3.49
C ASP A 197 33.14 -11.98 -4.61
N SER A 198 32.95 -10.66 -4.43
CA SER A 198 33.33 -9.65 -5.40
C SER A 198 34.74 -9.12 -5.11
N ALA A 199 35.61 -9.16 -6.14
CA ALA A 199 36.95 -8.58 -6.07
C ALA A 199 36.96 -7.04 -5.90
N ALA A 200 35.84 -6.38 -6.21
CA ALA A 200 35.61 -4.97 -5.92
C ALA A 200 34.81 -4.84 -4.61
N ALA A 201 35.09 -3.83 -3.79
CA ALA A 201 34.33 -3.50 -2.59
C ALA A 201 32.89 -3.05 -2.96
N ARG A 202 32.04 -4.03 -3.26
CA ARG A 202 30.65 -3.89 -3.69
C ARG A 202 29.71 -4.41 -2.62
N GLU A 203 28.48 -3.93 -2.66
CA GLU A 203 27.39 -4.44 -1.83
C GLU A 203 26.45 -5.31 -2.68
N LYS A 204 25.75 -6.24 -2.05
CA LYS A 204 24.67 -7.03 -2.63
C LYS A 204 23.40 -6.90 -1.80
N LEU A 205 22.25 -7.07 -2.45
CA LEU A 205 20.97 -7.09 -1.76
C LEU A 205 20.79 -8.42 -1.01
N GLN A 206 20.60 -8.34 0.30
CA GLN A 206 20.13 -9.43 1.14
C GLN A 206 18.66 -9.19 1.50
N ILE A 207 17.83 -10.23 1.35
CA ILE A 207 16.40 -10.19 1.67
C ILE A 207 16.12 -11.11 2.86
N ASN A 208 15.99 -10.53 4.04
CA ASN A 208 15.61 -11.18 5.29
C ASN A 208 14.07 -11.36 5.35
N PHE A 209 13.51 -12.16 4.44
CA PHE A 209 12.05 -12.27 4.25
C PHE A 209 11.30 -12.80 5.48
N SER A 210 11.97 -13.52 6.38
CA SER A 210 11.39 -13.99 7.63
C SER A 210 10.92 -12.85 8.55
N ASN A 211 11.49 -11.65 8.40
CA ASN A 211 11.06 -10.45 9.11
C ASN A 211 9.79 -9.80 8.51
N CYS A 212 9.32 -10.22 7.34
CA CYS A 212 8.25 -9.54 6.63
C CYS A 212 6.97 -9.44 7.48
N VAL A 213 6.32 -8.27 7.48
CA VAL A 213 5.06 -8.04 8.20
C VAL A 213 3.86 -7.86 7.26
N HIS A 214 4.03 -8.24 5.99
CA HIS A 214 2.97 -8.28 4.97
C HIS A 214 2.28 -6.92 4.70
N CYS A 215 2.92 -5.81 5.06
CA CYS A 215 2.41 -4.44 4.89
C CYS A 215 2.21 -3.98 3.43
N LYS A 216 2.79 -4.70 2.46
CA LYS A 216 2.79 -4.39 1.01
C LYS A 216 3.50 -3.09 0.59
N THR A 217 4.11 -2.34 1.51
CA THR A 217 4.80 -1.07 1.19
C THR A 217 5.86 -1.21 0.10
N CYS A 218 6.63 -2.31 0.11
CA CYS A 218 7.70 -2.52 -0.87
C CYS A 218 7.21 -2.71 -2.31
N ASP A 219 6.10 -3.41 -2.49
CA ASP A 219 5.41 -3.60 -3.78
C ASP A 219 4.85 -2.25 -4.30
N ILE A 220 4.38 -1.40 -3.39
CA ILE A 220 3.73 -0.11 -3.73
C ILE A 220 4.72 1.03 -3.97
N LEU A 221 5.81 1.12 -3.18
CA LEU A 221 6.70 2.28 -3.15
C LEU A 221 8.04 2.08 -3.86
N ASP A 222 8.39 0.88 -4.30
CA ASP A 222 9.61 0.69 -5.08
C ASP A 222 9.58 1.52 -6.37
N PRO A 223 10.51 2.48 -6.58
CA PRO A 223 10.51 3.38 -7.73
C PRO A 223 10.62 2.68 -9.08
N TYR A 224 11.13 1.44 -9.12
CA TYR A 224 11.25 0.65 -10.33
C TYR A 224 10.13 -0.37 -10.52
N GLN A 225 9.28 -0.57 -9.50
CA GLN A 225 8.22 -1.59 -9.50
C GLN A 225 8.75 -3.00 -9.84
N VAL A 226 9.90 -3.37 -9.29
CA VAL A 226 10.57 -4.66 -9.50
C VAL A 226 10.42 -5.63 -8.34
N ILE A 227 9.90 -5.18 -7.19
CA ILE A 227 9.60 -6.04 -6.05
C ILE A 227 8.14 -6.51 -6.14
N GLU A 228 7.93 -7.79 -6.38
CA GLU A 228 6.62 -8.44 -6.36
C GLU A 228 6.41 -9.15 -5.02
N TRP A 229 5.38 -8.74 -4.27
CA TRP A 229 4.95 -9.45 -3.06
C TRP A 229 3.99 -10.58 -3.44
N VAL A 230 4.31 -11.80 -3.05
CA VAL A 230 3.41 -12.94 -3.13
C VAL A 230 3.12 -13.51 -1.74
N THR A 231 2.07 -14.31 -1.62
CA THR A 231 1.74 -14.96 -0.34
C THR A 231 2.79 -16.04 -0.03
N PRO A 232 3.39 -16.06 1.18
CA PRO A 232 4.27 -17.15 1.61
C PRO A 232 3.50 -18.46 1.82
N GLU A 233 4.22 -19.57 2.03
CA GLU A 233 3.61 -20.89 2.31
C GLU A 233 2.79 -20.89 3.60
N GLY A 234 3.18 -20.04 4.55
CA GLY A 234 2.51 -19.82 5.83
C GLY A 234 3.32 -18.88 6.72
N GLY A 235 2.76 -18.58 7.90
CA GLY A 235 3.36 -17.64 8.84
C GLY A 235 2.93 -16.19 8.62
N GLY A 236 3.77 -15.25 9.04
CA GLY A 236 3.48 -13.82 9.09
C GLY A 236 3.29 -13.30 10.52
N PRO A 237 2.84 -12.05 10.66
CA PRO A 237 2.64 -11.41 11.95
C PRO A 237 1.65 -12.12 12.87
N ALA A 238 1.91 -12.07 14.18
CA ALA A 238 1.04 -12.61 15.22
C ALA A 238 0.44 -11.47 16.06
N TYR A 239 -0.40 -10.64 15.42
CA TYR A 239 -1.01 -9.49 16.08
C TYR A 239 -2.12 -9.90 17.06
N MET A 240 -2.02 -9.41 18.29
CA MET A 240 -3.05 -9.58 19.32
C MET A 240 -3.62 -8.21 19.71
N ASN A 241 -4.95 -8.05 19.61
CA ASN A 241 -5.66 -6.83 19.98
C ASN A 241 -5.17 -5.56 19.27
N LEU A 242 -4.93 -5.66 17.96
CA LEU A 242 -4.41 -4.58 17.11
C LEU A 242 -5.50 -4.01 16.20
#